data_AF-A0A374VGM3-F1
#
_entry.id   AF-A0A374VGM3-F1
#
_cell.length_a   1.000
_cell.length_b   1.000
_cell.length_c   1.000
_cell.angle_alpha   90.00
_cell.angle_beta   90.00
_cell.angle_gamma   90.00
#
_symmetry.space_group_name_H-M   'P 1'
#
loop_
_entity.id
_entity.type
_entity.pdbx_description
1 polymer ?
#
loop_
_entity_poly.entity_id
_entity_poly.type
_entity_poly.pdbx_seq_one_letter_code
_entity_poly.pdbx_strand_id
1 'polypeptide(L)'
;MGVLENLSNVYLKIFSSLAGVPDEGFSIGSYYFSVRKHVLTLKGLKGKEIHCTHQDGLLLIAFMKSVDRFLSHKDIAEVCSWPLEACGLNERRRTAISQLRKLFVDCSVEIISVRNRGGYQLVIIEDEKK
;
A
#
# COMPACT_ATOMS: atom_id res chain seq x y z
N MET A 1 1.34 -30.16 2.26
CA MET A 1 1.18 -29.21 3.39
C MET A 1 2.09 -27.98 3.17
N GLY A 2 1.87 -27.15 2.15
CA GLY A 2 2.93 -26.19 1.72
C GLY A 2 2.50 -24.79 1.31
N VAL A 3 1.26 -24.37 1.60
CA VAL A 3 0.75 -23.06 1.15
C VAL A 3 0.40 -22.13 2.33
N LEU A 4 0.00 -22.69 3.47
CA LEU A 4 -0.38 -21.91 4.66
C LEU A 4 0.83 -21.35 5.45
N GLU A 5 1.97 -22.03 5.44
CA GLU A 5 3.18 -21.59 6.17
C GLU A 5 3.85 -20.36 5.55
N ASN A 6 3.75 -20.17 4.22
CA ASN A 6 4.33 -19.01 3.54
C ASN A 6 3.46 -17.75 3.68
N LEU A 7 2.13 -17.89 3.59
CA LEU A 7 1.22 -16.78 3.90
C LEU A 7 1.35 -16.35 5.36
N SER A 8 1.44 -17.32 6.27
CA SER A 8 1.71 -17.10 7.69
C SER A 8 3.02 -16.35 7.92
N ASN A 9 4.13 -16.71 7.25
CA ASN A 9 5.40 -16.02 7.43
C ASN A 9 5.47 -14.62 6.79
N VAL A 10 4.80 -14.38 5.65
CA VAL A 10 4.68 -13.03 5.07
C VAL A 10 3.77 -12.15 5.93
N TYR A 11 2.63 -12.68 6.36
CA TYR A 11 1.77 -12.03 7.35
C TYR A 11 2.54 -11.77 8.64
N LEU A 12 3.22 -12.75 9.22
CA LEU A 12 4.00 -12.61 10.46
C LEU A 12 5.22 -11.72 10.28
N LYS A 13 5.82 -11.55 9.09
CA LYS A 13 6.87 -10.53 8.86
C LYS A 13 6.28 -9.13 8.79
N ILE A 14 5.17 -8.97 8.07
CA ILE A 14 4.42 -7.71 8.00
C ILE A 14 3.93 -7.34 9.41
N PHE A 15 3.36 -8.30 10.16
CA PHE A 15 2.76 -8.20 11.49
C PHE A 15 3.75 -8.19 12.66
N SER A 16 4.88 -8.91 12.61
CA SER A 16 5.97 -8.75 13.60
C SER A 16 6.64 -7.39 13.47
N SER A 17 6.72 -6.87 12.24
CA SER A 17 7.03 -5.47 11.99
C SER A 17 5.87 -4.54 12.40
N LEU A 18 4.63 -5.01 12.62
CA LEU A 18 3.51 -4.17 13.12
C LEU A 18 3.60 -3.94 14.64
N ALA A 19 4.63 -4.45 15.33
CA ALA A 19 5.02 -3.92 16.62
C ALA A 19 5.30 -2.41 16.46
N GLY A 20 4.37 -1.57 16.95
CA GLY A 20 4.43 -0.10 16.80
C GLY A 20 3.56 0.49 15.69
N VAL A 21 2.72 -0.30 14.99
CA VAL A 21 1.65 0.29 14.17
C VAL A 21 0.61 0.86 15.11
N PRO A 22 0.25 2.16 14.98
CA PRO A 22 -0.83 2.72 15.78
C PRO A 22 -2.06 1.85 15.59
N ASP A 23 -2.72 1.51 16.69
CA ASP A 23 -3.88 0.60 16.73
C ASP A 23 -5.05 1.09 15.82
N GLU A 24 -4.91 2.27 15.22
CA GLU A 24 -5.94 3.04 14.55
C GLU A 24 -5.70 3.28 13.05
N GLY A 25 -4.45 3.41 12.55
CA GLY A 25 -4.20 3.78 11.14
C GLY A 25 -2.93 4.58 10.82
N PHE A 26 -2.82 5.07 9.57
CA PHE A 26 -1.74 5.92 9.05
C PHE A 26 -2.28 7.23 8.50
N SER A 27 -1.56 8.34 8.72
CA SER A 27 -1.77 9.56 7.94
C SER A 27 -1.02 9.48 6.62
N ILE A 28 -1.72 9.74 5.51
CA ILE A 28 -1.17 9.70 4.14
C ILE A 28 -1.64 10.95 3.42
N GLY A 29 -0.82 12.01 3.41
CA GLY A 29 -1.24 13.32 2.92
C GLY A 29 -2.52 13.81 3.62
N SER A 30 -3.51 14.19 2.81
CA SER A 30 -4.84 14.58 3.28
C SER A 30 -5.69 13.41 3.78
N TYR A 31 -5.24 12.16 3.70
CA TYR A 31 -6.02 11.01 4.12
C TYR A 31 -5.59 10.46 5.48
N TYR A 32 -6.54 9.78 6.12
CA TYR A 32 -6.31 8.85 7.19
C TYR A 32 -6.71 7.45 6.73
N PHE A 33 -5.78 6.50 6.74
CA PHE A 33 -6.02 5.11 6.41
C PHE A 33 -6.19 4.29 7.68
N SER A 34 -7.39 3.77 7.93
CA SER A 34 -7.65 2.85 9.04
C SER A 34 -7.30 1.42 8.65
N VAL A 35 -6.24 0.89 9.25
CA VAL A 35 -5.76 -0.49 9.01
C VAL A 35 -6.83 -1.51 9.32
N ARG A 36 -7.51 -1.40 10.48
CA ARG A 36 -8.54 -2.37 10.90
C ARG A 36 -9.76 -2.36 9.99
N LYS A 37 -10.18 -1.18 9.52
CA LYS A 37 -11.39 -1.03 8.70
C LYS A 37 -11.13 -1.18 7.20
N HIS A 38 -9.87 -1.15 6.76
CA HIS A 38 -9.49 -1.04 5.35
C HIS A 38 -10.21 0.14 4.65
N VAL A 39 -10.21 1.30 5.31
CA VAL A 39 -10.90 2.51 4.84
C VAL A 39 -9.95 3.69 4.82
N LEU A 40 -9.96 4.45 3.73
CA LEU A 40 -9.35 5.78 3.62
C LEU A 40 -10.41 6.85 3.91
N THR A 41 -10.10 7.79 4.79
CA THR A 41 -10.95 8.94 5.11
C THR A 41 -10.22 10.22 4.74
N LEU A 42 -10.83 11.06 3.91
CA LEU A 42 -10.27 12.38 3.58
C LEU A 42 -10.44 13.34 4.77
N LYS A 43 -9.33 13.86 5.29
CA LYS A 43 -9.29 14.80 6.42
C LYS A 43 -10.05 16.07 6.06
N GLY A 44 -10.82 16.60 7.01
CA GLY A 44 -11.60 17.84 6.82
C GLY A 44 -12.95 17.66 6.11
N LEU A 45 -13.22 16.52 5.45
CA LEU A 45 -14.52 16.20 4.88
C LEU A 45 -15.19 15.08 5.71
N LYS A 46 -16.13 15.45 6.58
CA LYS A 46 -16.91 14.47 7.35
C LYS A 46 -17.70 13.57 6.40
N GLY A 47 -17.47 12.26 6.48
CA GLY A 47 -18.32 11.22 5.88
C GLY A 47 -17.90 10.69 4.52
N LYS A 48 -16.78 11.14 3.92
CA LYS A 48 -16.28 10.53 2.68
C LYS A 48 -15.27 9.42 2.98
N GLU A 49 -15.81 8.23 3.21
CA GLU A 49 -15.04 6.99 3.35
C GLU A 49 -14.82 6.36 1.97
N ILE A 50 -13.57 5.99 1.69
CA ILE A 50 -13.16 5.26 0.50
C ILE A 50 -12.79 3.86 0.97
N HIS A 51 -13.67 2.90 0.68
CA HIS A 51 -13.40 1.50 0.98
C HIS A 51 -12.29 0.97 0.07
N CYS A 52 -11.26 0.42 0.68
CA CYS A 52 -10.16 -0.22 -0.01
C CYS A 52 -10.47 -1.71 -0.17
N THR A 53 -10.00 -2.34 -1.25
CA THR A 53 -9.96 -3.80 -1.26
C THR A 53 -8.95 -4.28 -0.21
N HIS A 54 -9.05 -5.55 0.20
CA HIS A 54 -8.06 -6.16 1.10
C HIS A 54 -6.63 -6.01 0.57
N GLN A 55 -6.44 -6.27 -0.73
CA GLN A 55 -5.14 -6.16 -1.39
C GLN A 55 -4.62 -4.71 -1.41
N ASP A 56 -5.49 -3.73 -1.69
CA ASP A 56 -5.10 -2.32 -1.63
C ASP A 56 -4.64 -1.93 -0.23
N GLY A 57 -5.38 -2.35 0.80
CA GLY A 57 -5.00 -2.10 2.20
C GLY A 57 -3.65 -2.72 2.55
N LEU A 58 -3.38 -3.96 2.15
CA LEU A 58 -2.07 -4.59 2.35
C LEU A 58 -0.93 -3.84 1.64
N LEU A 59 -1.16 -3.37 0.41
CA LEU A 59 -0.18 -2.56 -0.31
C LEU A 59 0.07 -1.20 0.36
N LEU A 60 -0.98 -0.53 0.86
CA LEU A 60 -0.82 0.72 1.62
C LEU A 60 0.00 0.50 2.89
N ILE A 61 -0.28 -0.56 3.64
CA ILE A 61 0.48 -0.91 4.84
C ILE A 61 1.95 -1.15 4.46
N ALA A 62 2.20 -1.90 3.39
CA ALA A 62 3.56 -2.19 2.93
C ALA A 62 4.31 -0.93 2.51
N PHE A 63 3.68 -0.02 1.76
CA PHE A 63 4.26 1.27 1.40
C PHE A 63 4.55 2.12 2.63
N MET A 64 3.60 2.26 3.55
CA MET A 64 3.77 3.13 4.72
C MET A 64 4.87 2.66 5.68
N LYS A 65 5.23 1.38 5.63
CA LYS A 65 6.24 0.79 6.49
C LYS A 65 7.60 0.62 5.83
N SER A 66 7.67 0.70 4.51
CA SER A 66 8.94 0.58 3.80
C SER A 66 9.73 1.88 3.87
N VAL A 67 11.06 1.74 3.86
CA VAL A 67 11.97 2.89 3.77
C VAL A 67 11.66 3.67 2.49
N ASP A 68 11.60 4.99 2.60
CA ASP A 68 11.20 5.93 1.55
C ASP A 68 9.80 5.69 0.95
N ARG A 69 8.98 4.85 1.59
CA ARG A 69 7.71 4.36 1.03
C ARG A 69 7.87 3.77 -0.36
N PHE A 70 8.95 3.03 -0.56
CA PHE A 70 9.26 2.34 -1.81
C PHE A 70 8.96 0.84 -1.69
N LEU A 71 8.36 0.25 -2.73
CA LEU A 71 8.21 -1.20 -2.88
C LEU A 71 8.77 -1.62 -4.24
N SER A 72 9.65 -2.61 -4.22
CA SER A 72 10.12 -3.25 -5.44
C SER A 72 9.02 -4.09 -6.09
N HIS A 73 9.20 -4.45 -7.36
CA HIS A 73 8.31 -5.40 -8.02
C HIS A 73 8.21 -6.74 -7.27
N LYS A 74 9.30 -7.17 -6.61
CA LYS A 74 9.31 -8.38 -5.80
C LYS A 74 8.45 -8.21 -4.56
N ASP A 75 8.63 -7.12 -3.81
CA ASP A 75 7.85 -6.84 -2.59
C ASP A 75 6.34 -6.79 -2.90
N ILE A 76 5.95 -6.16 -4.00
CA ILE A 76 4.54 -6.09 -4.43
C ILE A 76 3.98 -7.50 -4.70
N ALA A 77 4.75 -8.37 -5.37
CA ALA A 77 4.30 -9.73 -5.62
C ALA A 77 4.19 -10.55 -4.32
N GLU A 78 5.12 -10.37 -3.39
CA GLU A 78 5.07 -11.03 -2.08
C GLU A 78 3.87 -10.55 -1.24
N VAL A 79 3.64 -9.24 -1.16
CA VAL A 79 2.48 -8.65 -0.46
C VAL A 79 1.16 -9.17 -1.04
N CYS A 80 1.06 -9.22 -2.36
CA CYS A 80 -0.14 -9.73 -3.04
C CYS A 80 -0.17 -11.27 -3.14
N SER A 81 0.81 -11.98 -2.57
CA SER A 81 0.93 -13.44 -2.61
C SER A 81 0.88 -14.04 -4.02
N TRP A 82 1.50 -13.34 -4.97
CA TRP A 82 1.63 -13.80 -6.35
C TRP A 82 2.94 -14.56 -6.56
N PRO A 83 2.92 -15.73 -7.22
CA PRO A 83 4.14 -16.42 -7.62
C PRO A 83 5.00 -15.52 -8.53
N LEU A 84 6.31 -15.47 -8.29
CA LEU A 84 7.23 -14.61 -9.05
C LEU A 84 7.37 -15.05 -10.52
N GLU A 85 7.08 -16.32 -10.77
CA GLU A 85 7.17 -17.05 -12.03
C GLU A 85 5.81 -17.06 -12.75
N ALA A 86 4.77 -16.44 -12.16
CA ALA A 86 3.46 -16.37 -12.76
C ALA A 86 3.49 -15.59 -14.09
N CYS A 87 2.92 -16.18 -15.14
CA CYS A 87 2.71 -15.47 -16.39
C CYS A 87 1.81 -14.24 -16.17
N GLY A 88 2.17 -13.11 -16.79
CA GLY A 88 1.41 -11.86 -16.69
C GLY A 88 1.59 -11.08 -15.38
N LEU A 89 2.55 -11.44 -14.52
CA LEU A 89 2.79 -10.78 -13.24
C LEU A 89 3.00 -9.26 -13.36
N ASN A 90 3.65 -8.80 -14.44
CA ASN A 90 3.85 -7.37 -14.69
C ASN A 90 2.54 -6.63 -14.98
N GLU A 91 1.61 -7.26 -15.71
CA GLU A 91 0.27 -6.68 -15.93
C GLU A 91 -0.48 -6.58 -14.60
N ARG A 92 -0.47 -7.65 -13.79
CA ARG A 92 -1.12 -7.68 -12.47
C ARG A 92 -0.60 -6.58 -11.54
N ARG A 93 0.72 -6.38 -11.48
CA ARG A 93 1.35 -5.28 -10.72
C ARG A 93 0.85 -3.92 -11.21
N ARG A 94 0.86 -3.68 -12.53
CA ARG A 94 0.37 -2.43 -13.11
C ARG A 94 -1.10 -2.18 -12.80
N THR A 95 -1.94 -3.21 -12.88
CA THR A 95 -3.37 -3.12 -12.56
C THR A 95 -3.59 -2.79 -11.08
N ALA A 96 -2.89 -3.48 -10.16
CA ALA A 96 -3.02 -3.21 -8.73
C ALA A 96 -2.56 -1.79 -8.38
N ILE A 97 -1.42 -1.33 -8.90
CA ILE A 97 -0.96 0.05 -8.67
C ILE A 97 -1.93 1.06 -9.29
N SER A 98 -2.50 0.77 -10.46
CA SER A 98 -3.51 1.63 -11.09
C SER A 98 -4.78 1.74 -10.25
N GLN A 99 -5.25 0.62 -9.67
CA GLN A 99 -6.38 0.61 -8.73
C GLN A 99 -6.06 1.40 -7.46
N LEU A 100 -4.87 1.19 -6.90
CA LEU A 100 -4.40 1.89 -5.70
C LEU A 100 -4.34 3.41 -5.89
N ARG A 101 -3.87 3.88 -7.05
CA ARG A 101 -3.86 5.31 -7.41
C ARG A 101 -5.26 5.92 -7.43
N LYS A 102 -6.29 5.18 -7.87
CA LYS A 102 -7.66 5.68 -7.94
C LYS A 102 -8.27 5.95 -6.57
N LEU A 103 -7.69 5.41 -5.49
CA LEU A 103 -8.15 5.69 -4.13
C LEU A 103 -7.83 7.14 -3.70
N PHE A 104 -6.76 7.72 -4.26
CA PHE A 104 -6.33 9.08 -3.98
C PHE A 104 -6.93 10.01 -5.04
N VAL A 105 -8.03 10.66 -4.69
CA VAL A 105 -8.78 11.56 -5.58
C VAL A 105 -8.29 13.01 -5.51
N ASP A 106 -7.48 13.32 -4.51
CA ASP A 106 -6.82 14.61 -4.38
C ASP A 106 -5.35 14.49 -4.81
N CYS A 107 -4.69 15.61 -5.03
CA CYS A 107 -3.31 15.64 -5.48
C CYS A 107 -2.30 15.54 -4.31
N SER A 108 -2.73 15.13 -3.10
CA SER A 108 -1.85 15.08 -1.93
C SER A 108 -0.98 13.82 -1.87
N VAL A 109 -1.29 12.81 -2.69
CA VAL A 109 -0.59 11.54 -2.75
C VAL A 109 -0.41 11.12 -4.19
N GLU A 110 0.82 10.76 -4.56
CA GLU A 110 1.12 10.18 -5.86
C GLU A 110 1.87 8.85 -5.68
N ILE A 111 1.59 7.87 -6.54
CA ILE A 111 2.36 6.63 -6.58
C ILE A 111 3.13 6.61 -7.89
N ILE A 112 4.44 6.81 -7.85
CA ILE A 112 5.29 6.94 -9.04
C ILE A 112 6.07 5.65 -9.31
N SER A 113 6.38 5.40 -10.58
CA SER A 113 7.27 4.29 -10.96
C SER A 113 8.72 4.73 -10.90
N VAL A 114 9.57 3.97 -10.21
CA VAL A 114 10.98 4.27 -10.03
C VAL A 114 11.80 3.26 -10.83
N ARG A 115 12.07 3.59 -12.10
CA ARG A 115 12.64 2.66 -13.09
C ARG A 115 14.00 2.11 -12.70
N ASN A 116 14.87 2.95 -12.14
CA ASN A 116 16.22 2.57 -11.70
C ASN A 116 16.23 1.60 -10.51
N ARG A 117 15.18 1.60 -9.67
CA ARG A 117 15.03 0.67 -8.54
C ARG A 117 14.10 -0.50 -8.83
N GLY A 118 13.43 -0.52 -10.00
CA GLY A 118 12.52 -1.59 -10.39
C GLY A 118 11.31 -1.72 -9.46
N GLY A 119 10.59 -0.62 -9.25
CA GLY A 119 9.43 -0.62 -8.35
C GLY A 119 8.60 0.65 -8.40
N TYR A 120 7.88 0.89 -7.31
CA TYR A 120 7.00 2.03 -7.12
C TYR A 120 7.28 2.72 -5.80
N GLN A 121 7.02 4.02 -5.73
CA GLN A 121 7.17 4.82 -4.52
C GLN A 121 5.91 5.62 -4.26
N LEU A 122 5.45 5.64 -3.02
CA LEU A 122 4.35 6.49 -2.57
C LEU A 122 4.93 7.82 -2.07
N VAL A 123 4.60 8.89 -2.79
CA VAL A 123 5.00 10.26 -2.52
C VAL A 123 3.82 10.98 -1.87
N ILE A 124 4.07 11.59 -0.73
CA ILE A 124 3.11 12.50 -0.09
C ILE A 124 3.55 13.90 -0.51
N ILE A 125 2.68 14.60 -1.22
CA ILE A 125 2.91 15.96 -1.68
C ILE A 125 2.40 16.86 -0.55
N GLU A 126 3.33 17.44 0.21
CA GLU A 126 3.00 18.46 1.18
C GLU A 126 2.73 19.76 0.40
N ASP A 127 1.56 20.37 0.60
CA ASP A 127 1.35 21.75 0.17
C ASP A 127 2.40 22.60 0.90
N GLU A 128 3.40 23.10 0.17
CA GLU A 128 4.17 24.24 0.62
C GLU A 128 3.17 25.35 0.91
N LYS A 129 2.87 25.55 2.19
CA LYS A 129 2.17 26.75 2.67
C LYS A 129 3.01 27.94 2.22
N LYS A 130 2.61 28.52 1.09
CA LYS A 130 3.09 29.83 0.64
C LYS A 130 2.38 30.93 1.42
#